data_AF-A0A166FUR1-F1
#
_entry.id   AF-A0A166FUR1-F1
#
_cell.length_a   1.000
_cell.length_b   1.000
_cell.length_c   1.000
_cell.angle_alpha   90.00
_cell.angle_beta   90.00
_cell.angle_gamma   90.00
#
_symmetry.space_group_name_H-M   'P 1'
#
loop_
_entity.id
_entity.type
_entity.pdbx_description
1 polymer ?
#
loop_
_entity_poly.entity_id
_entity_poly.type
_entity_poly.pdbx_seq_one_letter_code
_entity_poly.pdbx_strand_id
1 'polypeptide(L)'
;MSNIFDILKMVTVNHQGVSSPQIVVTDVAGKPNGLLTDLLRDALSNMRLFVDIDDVDSANEVLSALNIHTPLPDDVLDEYAKILKEPVLGLNLAPQKDQIEVLVRG
;
A
#
# COMPACT_ATOMS: atom_id res chain seq x y z
N MET A 1 -7.06 4.76 -13.96
CA MET A 1 -7.49 3.85 -12.87
C MET A 1 -6.55 4.13 -11.73
N SER A 2 -7.09 4.38 -10.53
CA SER A 2 -6.25 4.59 -9.35
C SER A 2 -5.57 3.28 -8.96
N ASN A 3 -4.32 3.36 -8.51
CA ASN A 3 -3.55 2.25 -7.98
C ASN A 3 -3.48 2.30 -6.45
N ILE A 4 -2.81 1.34 -5.83
CA ILE A 4 -2.65 1.29 -4.38
C ILE A 4 -1.92 2.52 -3.84
N PHE A 5 -0.87 3.02 -4.50
CA PHE A 5 -0.21 4.26 -4.08
C PHE A 5 -1.19 5.44 -4.01
N ASP A 6 -2.02 5.62 -5.04
CA ASP A 6 -2.99 6.72 -5.09
C ASP A 6 -3.96 6.66 -3.89
N ILE A 7 -4.38 5.45 -3.51
CA ILE A 7 -5.21 5.22 -2.32
C ILE A 7 -4.46 5.60 -1.04
N LEU A 8 -3.20 5.20 -0.90
CA LEU A 8 -2.40 5.51 0.29
C LEU A 8 -2.19 7.02 0.46
N LYS A 9 -2.03 7.76 -0.65
CA LYS A 9 -1.91 9.22 -0.64
C LYS A 9 -3.24 9.93 -0.34
N MET A 10 -4.38 9.34 -0.72
CA MET A 10 -5.71 9.95 -0.55
C MET A 10 -6.40 9.64 0.80
N VAL A 11 -6.11 8.48 1.40
CA VAL A 11 -6.88 8.00 2.55
C VAL A 11 -6.17 8.31 3.87
N THR A 12 -6.90 8.96 4.77
CA THR A 12 -6.45 9.20 6.15
C THR A 12 -7.46 8.64 7.14
N VAL A 13 -6.97 8.10 8.26
CA VAL A 13 -7.76 7.68 9.41
C VAL A 13 -7.35 8.53 10.61
N ASN A 14 -8.32 9.17 11.28
CA ASN A 14 -8.05 10.08 12.39
C ASN A 14 -7.02 11.19 12.07
N HIS A 15 -7.08 11.74 10.85
CA HIS A 15 -6.12 12.72 10.33
C HIS A 15 -4.67 12.22 10.27
N GLN A 16 -4.47 10.91 10.24
CA GLN A 16 -3.16 10.26 10.06
C GLN A 16 -3.22 9.37 8.81
N GLY A 17 -2.06 9.13 8.19
CA GLY A 17 -1.96 8.14 7.12
C GLY A 17 -2.38 6.74 7.57
N VAL A 18 -2.76 5.88 6.62
CA VAL A 18 -3.20 4.51 6.92
C VAL A 18 -2.08 3.73 7.62
N SER A 19 -2.43 3.06 8.72
CA SER A 19 -1.49 2.21 9.46
C SER A 19 -1.41 0.81 8.85
N SER A 20 -0.19 0.25 8.76
CA SER A 20 0.06 -1.09 8.20
C SER A 20 -0.83 -2.20 8.80
N PRO A 21 -1.06 -2.31 10.13
CA PRO A 21 -1.94 -3.34 10.68
C PRO A 21 -3.42 -3.23 10.28
N GLN A 22 -3.89 -2.03 9.90
CA GLN A 22 -5.29 -1.77 9.56
C GLN A 22 -5.59 -2.06 8.09
N ILE A 23 -4.58 -2.11 7.21
CA ILE A 23 -4.81 -2.37 5.78
C ILE A 23 -4.80 -3.87 5.48
N VAL A 24 -5.72 -4.28 4.62
CA VAL A 24 -5.86 -5.66 4.11
C VAL A 24 -6.20 -5.59 2.62
N VAL A 25 -5.65 -6.52 1.83
CA VAL A 25 -6.01 -6.67 0.41
C VAL A 25 -7.05 -7.77 0.28
N THR A 26 -8.14 -7.50 -0.44
CA THR A 26 -9.23 -8.45 -0.68
C THR A 26 -9.62 -8.50 -2.15
N ASP A 27 -10.24 -9.60 -2.58
CA ASP A 27 -10.98 -9.61 -3.83
C ASP A 27 -12.33 -8.90 -3.69
N VAL A 28 -13.05 -8.74 -4.81
CA VAL A 28 -14.37 -8.09 -4.84
C VAL A 28 -15.45 -8.80 -3.99
N ALA A 29 -15.24 -10.06 -3.60
CA ALA A 29 -16.13 -10.82 -2.74
C ALA A 29 -15.74 -10.74 -1.26
N GLY A 30 -14.68 -9.99 -0.92
CA GLY A 30 -14.16 -9.85 0.44
C GLY A 30 -13.26 -11.01 0.88
N LYS A 31 -12.81 -11.87 -0.04
CA LYS A 31 -11.85 -12.93 0.28
C LYS A 31 -10.47 -12.29 0.51
N PRO A 32 -9.82 -12.53 1.66
CA PRO A 32 -8.52 -11.94 1.94
C PRO A 32 -7.42 -12.55 1.07
N ASN A 33 -6.53 -11.69 0.59
CA ASN A 33 -5.28 -12.07 -0.05
C ASN A 33 -4.12 -11.82 0.92
N GLY A 34 -3.74 -12.86 1.68
CA GLY A 34 -2.70 -12.76 2.70
C GLY A 34 -1.34 -12.34 2.14
N LEU A 35 -0.95 -12.88 0.98
CA LEU A 35 0.33 -12.56 0.34
C LEU A 35 0.42 -11.08 -0.05
N LEU A 36 -0.60 -10.54 -0.73
CA LEU A 36 -0.62 -9.13 -1.11
C LEU A 36 -0.77 -8.22 0.11
N THR A 37 -1.50 -8.68 1.14
CA THR A 37 -1.62 -7.95 2.41
C THR A 37 -0.26 -7.82 3.08
N ASP A 38 0.49 -8.91 3.20
CA ASP A 38 1.81 -8.89 3.85
C ASP A 38 2.80 -8.04 3.05
N LEU A 39 2.79 -8.15 1.71
CA LEU A 39 3.62 -7.33 0.82
C LEU A 39 3.29 -5.84 0.94
N LEU A 40 2.00 -5.47 0.96
CA LEU A 40 1.57 -4.09 1.14
C LEU A 40 1.97 -3.54 2.51
N ARG A 41 1.83 -4.36 3.56
CA ARG A 41 2.21 -4.00 4.93
C ARG A 41 3.70 -3.77 5.08
N ASP A 42 4.51 -4.58 4.41
CA ASP A 42 5.96 -4.45 4.38
C ASP A 42 6.39 -3.19 3.62
N ALA A 43 5.82 -2.95 2.43
CA ALA A 43 6.04 -1.73 1.67
C ALA A 43 5.66 -0.48 2.48
N LEU A 44 4.49 -0.45 3.10
CA LEU A 44 4.03 0.65 3.97
C LEU A 44 4.96 0.90 5.16
N SER A 45 5.47 -0.16 5.76
CA SER A 45 6.38 -0.04 6.90
C SER A 45 7.70 0.59 6.49
N ASN A 46 8.26 0.20 5.34
CA ASN A 46 9.46 0.83 4.79
C ASN A 46 9.21 2.27 4.34
N MET A 47 8.10 2.53 3.65
CA MET A 47 7.70 3.88 3.25
C MET A 47 7.66 4.82 4.46
N ARG A 48 7.02 4.40 5.55
CA ARG A 48 6.91 5.22 6.77
C ARG A 48 8.26 5.61 7.39
N LEU A 49 9.31 4.83 7.16
CA LEU A 49 10.64 5.09 7.71
C LEU A 49 11.49 5.98 6.81
N PHE A 50 11.28 5.92 5.49
CA PHE A 50 12.22 6.46 4.50
C PHE A 50 11.59 7.39 3.47
N VAL A 51 10.27 7.54 3.45
CA VAL A 51 9.53 8.30 2.45
C VAL A 51 8.51 9.19 3.15
N ASP A 52 8.58 10.50 2.91
CA ASP A 52 7.46 11.39 3.17
C ASP A 52 6.47 11.27 2.01
N ILE A 53 5.23 10.83 2.30
CA ILE A 53 4.23 10.58 1.27
C ILE A 53 3.72 11.87 0.61
N ASP A 54 3.85 13.00 1.31
CA ASP A 54 3.45 14.31 0.79
C ASP A 54 4.44 14.81 -0.29
N ASP A 55 5.70 14.37 -0.23
CA ASP A 55 6.80 14.75 -1.13
C ASP A 55 6.92 13.87 -2.40
N VAL A 56 6.09 12.83 -2.54
CA VAL A 56 6.12 11.89 -3.68
C VAL A 56 4.78 11.82 -4.39
N ASP A 57 4.77 11.90 -5.72
CA ASP A 57 3.55 11.95 -6.53
C ASP A 57 3.25 10.65 -7.30
N SER A 58 4.12 9.65 -7.16
CA SER A 58 3.90 8.35 -7.80
C SER A 58 4.56 7.19 -7.05
N ALA A 59 4.08 5.98 -7.31
CA ALA A 59 4.74 4.75 -6.88
C ALA A 59 6.21 4.66 -7.34
N ASN A 60 6.57 5.23 -8.50
CA ASN A 60 7.96 5.22 -8.98
C ASN A 60 8.87 6.10 -8.12
N GLU A 61 8.37 7.23 -7.63
CA GLU A 61 9.13 8.12 -6.76
C GLU A 61 9.32 7.51 -5.38
N VAL A 62 8.30 6.80 -4.86
CA VAL A 62 8.42 5.98 -3.65
C VAL A 62 9.54 4.95 -3.80
N LEU A 63 9.53 4.16 -4.88
CA LEU A 63 10.55 3.14 -5.13
C LEU A 63 11.95 3.75 -5.28
N SER A 64 12.04 4.92 -5.92
CA SER A 64 13.31 5.64 -6.08
C SER A 64 13.84 6.12 -4.73
N ALA A 65 12.98 6.68 -3.87
CA ALA A 65 13.34 7.10 -2.53
C ALA A 65 13.78 5.91 -1.67
N LEU A 66 13.05 4.79 -1.71
CA LEU A 66 13.44 3.57 -1.01
C LEU A 66 14.81 3.06 -1.48
N ASN A 67 15.07 3.02 -2.78
CA ASN A 67 16.35 2.59 -3.33
C ASN A 67 17.53 3.50 -2.91
N ILE A 68 17.29 4.81 -2.76
CA ILE A 68 18.32 5.76 -2.32
C ILE A 68 18.63 5.60 -0.82
N HIS A 69 17.61 5.34 -0.01
CA HIS A 69 17.73 5.39 1.46
C HIS A 69 17.91 4.02 2.12
N THR A 70 17.76 2.93 1.37
CA THR A 70 17.80 1.57 1.91
C THR A 70 18.68 0.65 1.06
N PRO A 71 19.33 -0.37 1.65
CA PRO A 71 20.06 -1.38 0.91
C PRO A 71 19.12 -2.52 0.42
N LEU A 72 17.87 -2.20 0.08
CA LEU A 72 16.91 -3.20 -0.39
C LEU A 72 17.39 -3.82 -1.72
N PRO A 73 17.33 -5.15 -1.88
CA PRO A 73 17.61 -5.79 -3.16
C PRO A 73 16.63 -5.35 -4.26
N ASP A 74 17.09 -5.32 -5.50
CA ASP A 74 16.25 -4.98 -6.68
C ASP A 74 14.99 -5.86 -6.75
N ASP A 75 15.12 -7.16 -6.46
CA ASP A 75 13.98 -8.09 -6.45
C ASP A 75 12.89 -7.67 -5.46
N VAL A 76 13.25 -7.07 -4.31
CA VAL A 76 12.28 -6.58 -3.31
C VAL A 76 11.60 -5.31 -3.81
N LEU A 77 12.35 -4.40 -4.44
CA LEU A 77 11.79 -3.20 -5.06
C LEU A 77 10.84 -3.55 -6.20
N ASP A 78 11.12 -4.61 -6.96
CA ASP A 78 10.22 -5.13 -7.99
C ASP A 78 8.91 -5.66 -7.41
N GLU A 79 8.95 -6.37 -6.28
CA GLU A 79 7.72 -6.78 -5.58
C GLU A 79 6.93 -5.57 -5.05
N TYR A 80 7.60 -4.59 -4.46
CA TYR A 80 6.95 -3.34 -4.04
C TYR A 80 6.33 -2.60 -5.22
N ALA A 81 6.99 -2.62 -6.39
CA ALA A 81 6.45 -2.02 -7.59
C ALA A 81 5.15 -2.70 -8.04
N LYS A 82 5.08 -4.03 -7.96
CA LYS A 82 3.86 -4.77 -8.30
C LYS A 82 2.70 -4.36 -7.42
N ILE A 83 2.88 -4.32 -6.10
CA ILE A 83 1.77 -3.99 -5.19
C ILE A 83 1.40 -2.50 -5.27
N LEU A 84 2.35 -1.57 -5.28
CA LEU A 84 2.04 -0.13 -5.28
C LEU A 84 1.35 0.31 -6.57
N LYS A 85 1.64 -0.37 -7.68
CA LYS A 85 1.04 -0.12 -9.00
C LYS A 85 -0.20 -0.96 -9.28
N GLU A 86 -0.58 -1.86 -8.37
CA GLU A 86 -1.74 -2.72 -8.53
C GLU A 86 -3.00 -1.84 -8.67
N PRO A 87 -3.81 -2.03 -9.73
CA PRO A 87 -5.04 -1.27 -9.90
C PRO A 87 -6.05 -1.56 -8.79
N VAL A 88 -6.61 -0.51 -8.19
CA VAL A 88 -7.63 -0.63 -7.15
C VAL A 88 -9.01 -0.51 -7.77
N LEU A 89 -9.88 -1.45 -7.41
CA LEU A 89 -11.29 -1.47 -7.81
C LEU A 89 -12.19 -0.69 -6.84
N GLY A 90 -11.77 -0.55 -5.58
CA GLY A 90 -12.49 0.20 -4.57
C GLY A 90 -11.86 0.05 -3.19
N LEU A 91 -12.53 0.66 -2.21
CA LEU A 91 -12.22 0.53 -0.80
C LEU A 91 -13.46 0.06 -0.04
N ASN A 92 -13.28 -0.87 0.88
CA ASN A 92 -14.28 -1.22 1.87
C ASN A 92 -13.76 -0.89 3.27
N LEU A 93 -14.55 -0.15 4.04
CA LEU A 93 -14.25 0.10 5.44
C LEU A 93 -14.96 -0.98 6.24
N ALA A 94 -14.21 -1.71 7.06
CA ALA A 94 -14.72 -2.77 7.93
C ALA A 94 -14.57 -2.36 9.41
N PRO A 95 -15.43 -1.46 9.96
CA PRO A 95 -15.27 -0.93 11.31
C PRO A 95 -15.27 -2.00 12.40
N GLN A 96 -16.04 -3.08 12.21
CA GLN A 96 -16.10 -4.19 13.18
C GLN A 96 -14.76 -4.95 13.29
N LYS A 97 -13.91 -4.86 12.28
CA LYS A 97 -12.58 -5.48 12.25
C LYS A 97 -11.44 -4.47 12.49
N ASP A 98 -11.77 -3.18 12.62
CA ASP A 98 -10.81 -2.07 12.57
C ASP A 98 -9.89 -2.12 11.32
N GLN A 99 -10.47 -2.40 10.16
CA GLN A 99 -9.73 -2.62 8.91
C GLN A 99 -10.21 -1.76 7.74
N ILE A 100 -9.27 -1.45 6.85
CA ILE A 100 -9.50 -0.91 5.51
C ILE A 100 -9.14 -2.02 4.53
N GLU A 101 -10.11 -2.42 3.73
CA GLU A 101 -9.97 -3.46 2.71
C GLU A 101 -9.77 -2.79 1.34
N VAL A 102 -8.60 -2.99 0.74
CA VAL A 102 -8.27 -2.55 -0.61
C VAL A 102 -8.68 -3.63 -1.59
N LEU A 103 -9.66 -3.33 -2.45
CA LEU A 103 -10.22 -4.30 -3.38
C LEU A 103 -9.41 -4.33 -4.67
N VAL A 104 -8.88 -5.50 -5.01
CA VAL A 104 -8.10 -5.74 -6.25
C VAL A 104 -8.79 -6.80 -7.11
N ARG A 105 -8.34 -6.95 -8.36
CA ARG A 105 -8.74 -8.11 -9.17
C ARG A 105 -8.01 -9.33 -8.62
N GLY A 106 -8.76 -10.21 -7.94
CA GLY A 106 -8.24 -11.44 -7.35
C GLY A 106 -7.66 -12.43 -8.34
#